data_AF-A0A3A8PN90-F1
#
_entry.id   AF-A0A3A8PN90-F1
#
_cell.length_a   1.000
_cell.length_b   1.000
_cell.length_c   1.000
_cell.angle_alpha   90.00
_cell.angle_beta   90.00
_cell.angle_gamma   90.00
#
_symmetry.space_group_name_H-M   'P 1'
#
loop_
_entity.id
_entity.type
_entity.pdbx_description
1 polymer ?
#
loop_
_entity_poly.entity_id
_entity_poly.type
_entity_poly.pdbx_seq_one_letter_code
_entity_poly.pdbx_strand_id
1 'polypeptide(L)'
;MSTENVELLLSHADSHQPVAPEGLPAEATANLPRGADAQAQEENHLWDDGEDPNSLPAQRWGLVAPEGPEGDRLLALIEPLRRRRQEQQEGHPVHVYRVKPELARESRSLEDFARWVRVVLDDEAVPVADRPRYLLFLGDFDQVPFELQQAAATSAYVGRLAFRREQDYAAYADKVLRWERAPSPEVQARSLFFTVHDGTAATRMGYQSLVAPAIASARNARELGRFPAREVLELGVPGEAAANELLEHAALPHPSLLFSMSHGLGSPRAGWRNTDTKLALQGALNLGEGLHLAGEALAARPFLPGGIWFLFACFGAGTPSRSAFQHWLKQLQAAGQFSGRLDSLTAALPQPGERPFVAALPQAALANPQGPLAVFGHVDLAWTYGFQDRDNRTGKVSRFLEPLQQLARGRRAGLGLSWLLRGGHQANLELTTLYDQEEQARSAGRPVQVDAARRAHLWMLRQDLGGYVLLGDPAVRLPLTPRA
;
A
#
# COMPACT_ATOMS: atom_id res chain seq x y z
N MET A 1 4.06 -11.14 -39.61
CA MET A 1 5.08 -11.89 -38.85
C MET A 1 4.36 -13.05 -38.21
N SER A 2 4.80 -14.27 -38.51
CA SER A 2 4.26 -15.51 -37.98
C SER A 2 4.14 -15.39 -36.47
N THR A 3 2.92 -15.45 -35.93
CA THR A 3 2.74 -15.60 -34.49
C THR A 3 3.11 -17.05 -34.17
N GLU A 4 4.32 -17.25 -33.65
CA GLU A 4 4.78 -18.57 -33.22
C GLU A 4 3.84 -19.11 -32.14
N ASN A 5 3.45 -20.38 -32.29
CA ASN A 5 2.56 -21.07 -31.36
C ASN A 5 3.22 -21.14 -29.96
N VAL A 6 2.39 -21.28 -28.93
CA VAL A 6 2.90 -21.52 -27.58
C VAL A 6 3.22 -23.00 -27.45
N GLU A 7 4.51 -23.32 -27.37
CA GLU A 7 5.02 -24.69 -27.41
C GLU A 7 5.01 -25.38 -26.03
N LEU A 8 4.92 -26.72 -26.03
CA LEU A 8 4.99 -27.55 -24.83
C LEU A 8 6.37 -28.21 -24.69
N LEU A 9 7.08 -27.92 -23.59
CA LEU A 9 8.39 -28.51 -23.28
C LEU A 9 8.27 -29.92 -22.64
N LEU A 10 7.64 -30.85 -23.33
CA LEU A 10 7.47 -32.23 -22.90
C LEU A 10 7.78 -33.20 -24.03
N SER A 11 8.64 -34.18 -23.77
CA SER A 11 8.89 -35.30 -24.69
C SER A 11 8.45 -36.64 -24.10
N HIS A 12 8.06 -37.55 -24.99
CA HIS A 12 7.82 -38.94 -24.66
C HIS A 12 9.14 -39.60 -24.20
N ALA A 13 9.14 -40.28 -23.06
CA ALA A 13 10.36 -40.85 -22.49
C ALA A 13 10.97 -42.00 -23.31
N ASP A 14 10.16 -42.69 -24.11
CA ASP A 14 10.55 -43.84 -24.93
C ASP A 14 11.05 -43.44 -26.32
N SER A 15 10.36 -42.48 -26.96
CA SER A 15 10.66 -42.02 -28.32
C SER A 15 11.44 -40.72 -28.40
N HIS A 16 11.57 -40.01 -27.26
CA HIS A 16 12.17 -38.68 -27.14
C HIS A 16 11.53 -37.62 -28.05
N GLN A 17 10.32 -37.88 -28.59
CA GLN A 17 9.59 -36.94 -29.44
C GLN A 17 8.71 -35.99 -28.62
N PRO A 18 8.44 -34.75 -29.08
CA PRO A 18 7.54 -33.83 -28.41
C PRO A 18 6.13 -34.40 -28.26
N VAL A 19 5.50 -34.17 -27.10
CA VAL A 19 4.14 -34.66 -26.80
C VAL A 19 3.06 -33.82 -27.50
N ALA A 20 3.30 -32.53 -27.73
CA ALA A 20 2.39 -31.64 -28.44
C ALA A 20 3.18 -30.83 -29.49
N PRO A 21 3.49 -31.43 -30.66
CA PRO A 21 4.39 -30.84 -31.65
C PRO A 21 3.82 -29.63 -32.40
N GLU A 22 2.50 -29.41 -32.31
CA GLU A 22 1.83 -28.28 -32.95
C GLU A 22 1.64 -27.08 -32.00
N GLY A 23 1.94 -27.26 -30.71
CA GLY A 23 1.72 -26.24 -29.68
C GLY A 23 0.25 -25.79 -29.54
N LEU A 24 0.04 -24.70 -28.81
CA LEU A 24 -1.23 -23.99 -28.77
C LEU A 24 -1.22 -22.84 -29.79
N PRO A 25 -2.27 -22.68 -30.62
CA PRO A 25 -2.31 -21.63 -31.63
C PRO A 25 -2.09 -20.23 -31.04
N ALA A 26 -1.12 -19.50 -31.56
CA ALA A 26 -0.80 -18.16 -31.08
C ALA A 26 -1.95 -17.15 -31.27
N GLU A 27 -2.82 -17.37 -32.25
CA GLU A 27 -4.03 -16.57 -32.45
C GLU A 27 -5.04 -16.74 -31.31
N ALA A 28 -5.04 -17.89 -30.62
CA ALA A 28 -5.91 -18.13 -29.47
C ALA A 28 -5.41 -17.40 -28.19
N THR A 29 -4.11 -17.10 -28.11
CA THR A 29 -3.50 -16.34 -27.00
C THR A 29 -3.43 -14.83 -27.28
N ALA A 30 -3.67 -14.40 -28.52
CA ALA A 30 -3.49 -13.03 -28.99
C ALA A 30 -4.76 -12.14 -29.02
N ASN A 31 -5.89 -12.56 -28.43
CA ASN A 31 -7.09 -11.70 -28.26
C ASN A 31 -6.90 -10.55 -27.24
N LEU A 32 -5.70 -9.97 -27.19
CA LEU A 32 -5.38 -8.74 -26.51
C LEU A 32 -5.32 -7.63 -27.57
N PRO A 33 -5.96 -6.47 -27.38
CA PRO A 33 -5.80 -5.34 -28.28
C PRO A 33 -4.32 -4.95 -28.34
N ARG A 34 -3.64 -5.30 -29.45
CA ARG A 34 -2.25 -4.89 -29.69
C ARG A 34 -2.24 -3.41 -30.04
N GLY A 35 -1.81 -2.57 -29.09
CA GLY A 35 -1.21 -1.30 -29.45
C GLY A 35 0.05 -1.60 -30.27
N ALA A 36 0.25 -0.91 -31.38
CA ALA A 36 1.48 -1.00 -32.15
C ALA A 36 2.63 -0.55 -31.26
N ASP A 37 3.44 -1.50 -30.79
CA ASP A 37 4.83 -1.37 -30.29
C ASP A 37 5.11 -2.55 -29.34
N ALA A 38 5.38 -3.73 -29.90
CA ALA A 38 6.01 -4.85 -29.19
C ALA A 38 6.55 -5.84 -30.22
N GLN A 39 7.81 -5.69 -30.61
CA GLN A 39 8.58 -6.75 -31.25
C GLN A 39 9.18 -7.64 -30.17
N ALA A 40 9.02 -8.95 -30.32
CA ALA A 40 9.44 -9.97 -29.38
C ALA A 40 10.94 -10.27 -29.49
N GLN A 41 11.58 -10.42 -28.32
CA GLN A 41 12.76 -11.25 -28.12
C GLN A 41 12.58 -12.01 -26.81
N GLU A 42 12.73 -13.35 -26.88
CA GLU A 42 12.99 -14.27 -25.77
C GLU A 42 14.42 -14.03 -25.24
N GLU A 43 14.83 -14.20 -23.98
CA GLU A 43 14.22 -14.68 -22.72
C GLU A 43 15.16 -14.30 -21.53
N ASN A 44 14.60 -14.29 -20.31
CA ASN A 44 15.16 -14.00 -18.97
C ASN A 44 15.58 -12.52 -18.73
N HIS A 45 15.12 -11.78 -17.73
CA HIS A 45 14.89 -12.11 -16.32
C HIS A 45 13.85 -11.14 -15.71
N LEU A 46 13.13 -11.59 -14.67
CA LEU A 46 12.53 -10.69 -13.66
C LEU A 46 13.64 -9.83 -13.03
N TRP A 47 13.27 -8.76 -12.30
CA TRP A 47 14.15 -7.98 -11.41
C TRP A 47 15.32 -8.79 -10.83
N ASP A 48 16.49 -8.18 -10.59
CA ASP A 48 17.57 -8.88 -9.88
C ASP A 48 17.19 -9.10 -8.39
N ASP A 49 16.37 -10.13 -8.19
CA ASP A 49 15.91 -10.63 -6.90
C ASP A 49 17.04 -11.33 -6.12
N GLY A 50 18.20 -11.54 -6.74
CA GLY A 50 19.38 -12.14 -6.10
C GLY A 50 20.14 -11.16 -5.20
N GLU A 51 20.05 -9.86 -5.48
CA GLU A 51 20.74 -8.81 -4.73
C GLU A 51 19.96 -8.33 -3.50
N ASP A 52 20.61 -7.56 -2.61
CA ASP A 52 19.96 -7.07 -1.37
C ASP A 52 18.76 -6.15 -1.71
N PRO A 53 17.51 -6.54 -1.36
CA PRO A 53 16.33 -5.73 -1.63
C PRO A 53 16.34 -4.37 -0.92
N ASN A 54 17.20 -4.18 0.10
CA ASN A 54 17.37 -2.91 0.80
C ASN A 54 18.43 -1.98 0.18
N SER A 55 19.16 -2.42 -0.85
CA SER A 55 20.23 -1.66 -1.51
C SER A 55 19.69 -0.81 -2.66
N LEU A 56 19.86 0.52 -2.59
CA LEU A 56 19.51 1.40 -3.72
C LEU A 56 20.44 1.23 -4.94
N PRO A 57 21.76 1.04 -4.78
CA PRO A 57 22.63 0.70 -5.91
C PRO A 57 22.34 -0.65 -6.57
N ALA A 58 21.60 -1.57 -5.96
CA ALA A 58 21.20 -2.81 -6.63
C ALA A 58 19.78 -2.69 -7.21
N GLN A 59 18.87 -2.10 -6.42
CA GLN A 59 17.44 -2.13 -6.72
C GLN A 59 16.94 -0.89 -7.46
N ARG A 60 17.79 0.15 -7.58
CA ARG A 60 17.50 1.43 -8.23
C ARG A 60 16.30 2.18 -7.63
N TRP A 61 16.21 3.47 -7.92
CA TRP A 61 15.11 4.35 -7.51
C TRP A 61 14.63 5.16 -8.72
N GLY A 62 13.31 5.26 -8.85
CA GLY A 62 12.64 5.88 -9.99
C GLY A 62 11.41 6.67 -9.57
N LEU A 63 10.88 7.42 -10.54
CA LEU A 63 9.75 8.31 -10.36
C LEU A 63 8.61 7.93 -11.30
N VAL A 64 7.38 8.06 -10.82
CA VAL A 64 6.17 8.00 -11.65
C VAL A 64 5.45 9.34 -11.49
N ALA A 65 5.22 10.05 -12.59
CA ALA A 65 4.61 11.39 -12.55
C ALA A 65 3.63 11.62 -13.72
N PRO A 66 2.59 12.46 -13.57
CA PRO A 66 1.63 12.75 -14.64
C PRO A 66 2.33 13.39 -15.85
N GLU A 67 2.03 12.96 -17.07
CA GLU A 67 2.58 13.60 -18.27
C GLU A 67 2.07 15.05 -18.40
N GLY A 68 2.95 15.95 -18.86
CA GLY A 68 2.64 17.36 -19.10
C GLY A 68 3.13 18.32 -17.99
N PRO A 69 2.76 19.61 -18.09
CA PRO A 69 3.34 20.69 -17.29
C PRO A 69 3.18 20.51 -15.78
N GLU A 70 2.08 19.89 -15.36
CA GLU A 70 1.83 19.63 -13.95
C GLU A 70 2.83 18.63 -13.38
N GLY A 71 3.08 17.51 -14.06
CA GLY A 71 4.09 16.57 -13.59
C GLY A 71 5.52 17.11 -13.71
N ASP A 72 5.82 17.94 -14.72
CA ASP A 72 7.12 18.62 -14.80
C ASP A 72 7.35 19.52 -13.58
N ARG A 73 6.29 20.21 -13.14
CA ARG A 73 6.31 21.01 -11.92
C ARG A 73 6.51 20.15 -10.67
N LEU A 74 5.82 19.02 -10.56
CA LEU A 74 6.00 18.08 -9.44
C LEU A 74 7.42 17.53 -9.38
N LEU A 75 8.01 17.17 -10.52
CA LEU A 75 9.40 16.71 -10.63
C LEU A 75 10.38 17.81 -10.17
N ALA A 76 10.16 19.05 -10.58
CA ALA A 76 10.98 20.18 -10.16
C ALA A 76 10.93 20.44 -8.64
N LEU A 77 9.75 20.28 -8.02
CA LEU A 77 9.58 20.47 -6.57
C LEU A 77 10.34 19.44 -5.72
N ILE A 78 10.59 18.25 -6.25
CA ILE A 78 11.31 17.16 -5.56
C ILE A 78 12.74 16.95 -6.07
N GLU A 79 13.25 17.84 -6.93
CA GLU A 79 14.59 17.74 -7.50
C GLU A 79 15.71 17.55 -6.46
N PRO A 80 15.70 18.22 -5.28
CA PRO A 80 16.70 17.95 -4.24
C PRO A 80 16.71 16.49 -3.76
N LEU A 81 15.53 15.86 -3.64
CA LEU A 81 15.40 14.46 -3.28
C LEU A 81 15.85 13.55 -4.43
N ARG A 82 15.46 13.86 -5.68
CA ARG A 82 15.87 13.12 -6.87
C ARG A 82 17.40 13.06 -6.99
N ARG A 83 18.07 14.21 -6.86
CA ARG A 83 19.55 14.28 -6.89
C ARG A 83 20.17 13.42 -5.79
N ARG A 84 19.63 13.48 -4.57
CA ARG A 84 20.11 12.65 -3.46
C ARG A 84 19.95 11.15 -3.75
N ARG A 85 18.83 10.74 -4.33
CA ARG A 85 18.58 9.34 -4.69
C ARG A 85 19.51 8.88 -5.81
N GLN A 86 19.77 9.72 -6.80
CA GLN A 86 20.77 9.48 -7.84
C GLN A 86 22.17 9.24 -7.24
N GLU A 87 22.63 10.09 -6.31
CA GLU A 87 23.90 9.89 -5.60
C GLU A 87 23.94 8.55 -4.84
N GLN A 88 22.83 8.17 -4.20
CA GLN A 88 22.73 6.94 -3.40
C GLN A 88 22.62 5.66 -4.23
N GLN A 89 22.35 5.77 -5.53
CA GLN A 89 22.45 4.68 -6.48
C GLN A 89 23.68 4.85 -7.38
N GLU A 90 24.78 5.36 -6.82
CA GLU A 90 26.10 5.44 -7.47
C GLU A 90 26.12 6.30 -8.75
N GLY A 91 25.23 7.29 -8.82
CA GLY A 91 25.13 8.20 -9.97
C GLY A 91 24.31 7.64 -11.13
N HIS A 92 23.82 6.41 -11.06
CA HIS A 92 22.93 5.84 -12.09
C HIS A 92 21.72 6.77 -12.31
N PRO A 93 21.31 7.02 -13.56
CA PRO A 93 20.20 7.91 -13.85
C PRO A 93 18.90 7.49 -13.15
N VAL A 94 18.17 8.46 -12.60
CA VAL A 94 16.81 8.23 -12.11
C VAL A 94 15.85 8.15 -13.29
N HIS A 95 15.29 6.96 -13.52
CA HIS A 95 14.24 6.72 -14.50
C HIS A 95 12.94 7.42 -14.08
N VAL A 96 12.27 8.07 -15.05
CA VAL A 96 11.01 8.78 -14.84
C VAL A 96 9.97 8.22 -15.81
N TYR A 97 8.95 7.57 -15.26
CA TYR A 97 7.80 7.09 -16.01
C TYR A 97 6.70 8.16 -16.02
N ARG A 98 6.17 8.45 -17.22
CA ARG A 98 5.13 9.46 -17.41
C ARG A 98 3.77 8.81 -17.60
N VAL A 99 2.79 9.22 -16.80
CA VAL A 99 1.43 8.70 -16.83
C VAL A 99 0.58 9.59 -17.71
N LYS A 100 0.11 9.05 -18.85
CA LYS A 100 -0.77 9.76 -19.78
C LYS A 100 -2.09 10.18 -19.10
N PRO A 101 -2.57 11.41 -19.29
CA PRO A 101 -3.83 11.87 -18.69
C PRO A 101 -5.04 11.02 -19.09
N GLU A 102 -5.01 10.34 -20.23
CA GLU A 102 -6.05 9.42 -20.70
C GLU A 102 -6.11 8.17 -19.81
N LEU A 103 -4.95 7.66 -19.39
CA LEU A 103 -4.86 6.54 -18.46
C LEU A 103 -5.41 6.89 -17.07
N ALA A 104 -5.33 8.16 -16.68
CA ALA A 104 -5.86 8.66 -15.41
C ALA A 104 -7.37 8.98 -15.46
N ARG A 105 -7.88 9.50 -16.58
CA ARG A 105 -9.27 9.97 -16.73
C ARG A 105 -10.25 8.88 -17.14
N GLU A 106 -9.80 7.91 -17.94
CA GLU A 106 -10.64 6.79 -18.32
C GLU A 106 -10.73 5.82 -17.14
N SER A 107 -11.95 5.43 -16.73
CA SER A 107 -12.17 4.43 -15.67
C SER A 107 -11.64 3.06 -16.09
N ARG A 108 -10.32 2.91 -16.03
CA ARG A 108 -9.56 1.74 -16.43
C ARG A 108 -9.64 0.69 -15.33
N SER A 109 -9.68 -0.56 -15.74
CA SER A 109 -9.71 -1.70 -14.84
C SER A 109 -8.32 -1.90 -14.23
N LEU A 110 -8.23 -2.68 -13.13
CA LEU A 110 -6.92 -3.09 -12.60
C LEU A 110 -6.10 -3.87 -13.64
N GLU A 111 -6.76 -4.52 -14.61
CA GLU A 111 -6.10 -5.21 -15.73
C GLU A 111 -5.33 -4.24 -16.63
N ASP A 112 -5.88 -3.06 -16.92
CA ASP A 112 -5.21 -2.04 -17.72
C ASP A 112 -3.94 -1.53 -17.02
N PHE A 113 -4.00 -1.36 -15.69
CA PHE A 113 -2.84 -0.96 -14.91
C PHE A 113 -1.81 -2.07 -14.77
N ALA A 114 -2.24 -3.33 -14.62
CA ALA A 114 -1.34 -4.49 -14.65
C ALA A 114 -0.64 -4.61 -16.02
N ARG A 115 -1.35 -4.30 -17.11
CA ARG A 115 -0.76 -4.20 -18.45
C ARG A 115 0.24 -3.06 -18.54
N TRP A 116 -0.08 -1.88 -17.98
CA TRP A 116 0.86 -0.77 -17.93
C TRP A 116 2.14 -1.16 -17.21
N VAL A 117 2.05 -1.84 -16.05
CA VAL A 117 3.23 -2.34 -15.32
C VAL A 117 4.07 -3.25 -16.21
N ARG A 118 3.45 -4.26 -16.83
CA ARG A 118 4.16 -5.22 -17.70
C ARG A 118 4.80 -4.57 -18.94
N VAL A 119 4.18 -3.54 -19.51
CA VAL A 119 4.68 -2.92 -20.75
C VAL A 119 5.68 -1.80 -20.46
N VAL A 120 5.49 -1.06 -19.37
CA VAL A 120 6.25 0.19 -19.10
C VAL A 120 7.30 -0.01 -18.02
N LEU A 121 6.99 -0.73 -16.94
CA LEU A 121 7.98 -1.00 -15.89
C LEU A 121 8.87 -2.18 -16.24
N ASP A 122 8.31 -3.20 -16.90
CA ASP A 122 9.04 -4.38 -17.36
C ASP A 122 9.47 -4.24 -18.84
N ASP A 123 9.75 -3.01 -19.31
CA ASP A 123 10.22 -2.76 -20.68
C ASP A 123 11.59 -3.41 -20.91
N GLU A 124 11.64 -4.35 -21.85
CA GLU A 124 12.84 -5.10 -22.22
C GLU A 124 13.94 -4.27 -22.86
N ALA A 125 13.63 -3.06 -23.35
CA ALA A 125 14.65 -2.12 -23.79
C ALA A 125 15.51 -1.58 -22.62
N VAL A 126 15.01 -1.65 -21.38
CA VAL A 126 15.74 -1.24 -20.17
C VAL A 126 16.36 -2.47 -19.51
N PRO A 127 17.70 -2.52 -19.33
CA PRO A 127 18.36 -3.61 -18.62
C PRO A 127 17.75 -3.80 -17.22
N VAL A 128 17.53 -5.07 -16.83
CA VAL A 128 16.91 -5.42 -15.54
C VAL A 128 17.60 -4.74 -14.35
N ALA A 129 18.94 -4.71 -14.35
CA ALA A 129 19.73 -4.07 -13.29
C ALA A 129 19.55 -2.54 -13.20
N ASP A 130 19.00 -1.91 -14.24
CA ASP A 130 18.72 -0.48 -14.29
C ASP A 130 17.23 -0.14 -14.08
N ARG A 131 16.35 -1.15 -14.08
CA ARG A 131 14.94 -0.96 -13.76
C ARG A 131 14.82 -0.56 -12.28
N PRO A 132 14.16 0.56 -11.94
CA PRO A 132 13.88 0.99 -10.57
C PRO A 132 12.82 0.15 -9.87
N ARG A 133 13.22 -0.56 -8.83
CA ARG A 133 12.29 -1.26 -7.94
C ARG A 133 11.72 -0.36 -6.88
N TYR A 134 12.44 0.68 -6.43
CA TYR A 134 11.85 1.71 -5.58
C TYR A 134 11.20 2.78 -6.44
N LEU A 135 9.87 2.91 -6.38
CA LEU A 135 9.12 3.86 -7.21
C LEU A 135 8.38 4.88 -6.36
N LEU A 136 8.73 6.16 -6.50
CA LEU A 136 7.98 7.25 -5.90
C LEU A 136 6.97 7.83 -6.90
N PHE A 137 5.69 7.69 -6.57
CA PHE A 137 4.57 8.25 -7.30
C PHE A 137 4.34 9.71 -6.89
N LEU A 138 4.22 10.62 -7.86
CA LEU A 138 3.93 12.02 -7.63
C LEU A 138 2.52 12.35 -8.11
N GLY A 139 1.78 13.11 -7.29
CA GLY A 139 0.43 13.57 -7.60
C GLY A 139 -0.66 12.78 -6.87
N ASP A 140 -1.83 13.38 -6.83
CA ASP A 140 -3.02 12.84 -6.19
C ASP A 140 -3.68 11.73 -7.06
N PHE A 141 -4.73 11.09 -6.56
CA PHE A 141 -5.36 9.92 -7.20
C PHE A 141 -6.07 10.23 -8.52
N ASP A 142 -6.44 11.48 -8.77
CA ASP A 142 -6.99 11.93 -10.07
C ASP A 142 -5.90 12.16 -11.12
N GLN A 143 -4.67 12.43 -10.70
CA GLN A 143 -3.53 12.68 -11.58
C GLN A 143 -2.78 11.38 -11.90
N VAL A 144 -2.54 10.55 -10.88
CA VAL A 144 -2.00 9.21 -11.02
C VAL A 144 -2.88 8.25 -10.23
N PRO A 145 -3.66 7.36 -10.88
CA PRO A 145 -4.62 6.49 -10.20
C PRO A 145 -4.02 5.68 -9.05
N PHE A 146 -4.82 5.49 -8.00
CA PHE A 146 -4.46 4.64 -6.86
C PHE A 146 -4.24 3.19 -7.31
N GLU A 147 -5.08 2.70 -8.22
CA GLU A 147 -5.04 1.35 -8.76
C GLU A 147 -3.75 1.07 -9.53
N LEU A 148 -3.13 2.10 -10.13
CA LEU A 148 -1.81 1.98 -10.73
C LEU A 148 -0.72 1.76 -9.69
N GLN A 149 -0.77 2.48 -8.57
CA GLN A 149 0.14 2.25 -7.45
C GLN A 149 -0.06 0.85 -6.87
N GLN A 150 -1.30 0.36 -6.73
CA GLN A 150 -1.58 -1.01 -6.30
C GLN A 150 -0.98 -2.05 -7.27
N ALA A 151 -1.16 -1.85 -8.58
CA ALA A 151 -0.63 -2.76 -9.58
C ALA A 151 0.91 -2.81 -9.53
N ALA A 152 1.58 -1.66 -9.45
CA ALA A 152 3.03 -1.59 -9.36
C ALA A 152 3.57 -2.18 -8.04
N ALA A 153 2.81 -2.10 -6.94
CA ALA A 153 3.20 -2.69 -5.66
C ALA A 153 3.32 -4.23 -5.68
N THR A 154 2.89 -4.90 -6.75
CA THR A 154 3.02 -6.35 -6.89
C THR A 154 4.45 -6.82 -7.13
N SER A 155 5.29 -5.97 -7.74
CA SER A 155 6.69 -6.28 -8.08
C SER A 155 7.68 -5.21 -7.58
N ALA A 156 7.22 -3.97 -7.42
CA ALA A 156 8.02 -2.83 -6.97
C ALA A 156 7.72 -2.40 -5.52
N TYR A 157 8.67 -1.70 -4.91
CA TYR A 157 8.54 -1.02 -3.61
C TYR A 157 8.07 0.42 -3.83
N VAL A 158 6.75 0.60 -3.76
CA VAL A 158 6.11 1.86 -4.13
C VAL A 158 5.82 2.76 -2.94
N GLY A 159 5.92 4.07 -3.14
CA GLY A 159 5.44 5.11 -2.22
C GLY A 159 4.84 6.28 -3.00
N ARG A 160 4.12 7.20 -2.35
CA ARG A 160 3.48 8.34 -3.02
C ARG A 160 3.64 9.66 -2.27
N LEU A 161 3.88 10.75 -3.00
CA LEU A 161 3.73 12.12 -2.53
C LEU A 161 2.61 12.82 -3.29
N ALA A 162 1.55 13.15 -2.55
CA ALA A 162 0.42 13.95 -3.02
C ALA A 162 0.20 15.03 -1.98
N PHE A 163 0.49 16.29 -2.30
CA PHE A 163 0.19 17.42 -1.42
C PHE A 163 -0.69 18.44 -2.14
N ARG A 164 -1.60 19.08 -1.41
CA ARG A 164 -2.43 20.15 -1.97
C ARG A 164 -1.66 21.44 -2.22
N ARG A 165 -0.64 21.70 -1.39
CA ARG A 165 0.21 22.89 -1.52
C ARG A 165 1.56 22.44 -2.05
N GLU A 166 2.03 23.09 -3.10
CA GLU A 166 3.30 22.75 -3.74
C GLU A 166 4.50 22.87 -2.80
N GLN A 167 4.48 23.88 -1.92
CA GLN A 167 5.52 24.08 -0.89
C GLN A 167 5.70 22.87 0.04
N ASP A 168 4.68 22.01 0.18
CA ASP A 168 4.74 20.85 1.05
C ASP A 168 5.61 19.72 0.44
N TYR A 169 5.76 19.67 -0.88
CA TYR A 169 6.72 18.78 -1.53
C TYR A 169 8.16 19.13 -1.15
N ALA A 170 8.50 20.43 -1.22
CA ALA A 170 9.82 20.92 -0.82
C ALA A 170 10.05 20.72 0.69
N ALA A 171 9.05 21.03 1.53
CA ALA A 171 9.15 20.82 2.98
C ALA A 171 9.38 19.34 3.34
N TYR A 172 8.69 18.42 2.65
CA TYR A 172 8.91 16.99 2.81
C TYR A 172 10.33 16.59 2.39
N ALA A 173 10.77 16.98 1.18
CA ALA A 173 12.10 16.66 0.67
C ALA A 173 13.19 17.17 1.62
N ASP A 174 13.11 18.43 2.06
CA ASP A 174 14.04 19.03 3.00
C ASP A 174 14.08 18.30 4.34
N LYS A 175 12.93 17.84 4.84
CA LYS A 175 12.85 17.02 6.06
C LYS A 175 13.56 15.68 5.89
N VAL A 176 13.31 14.96 4.79
CA VAL A 176 13.97 13.68 4.50
C VAL A 176 15.48 13.87 4.44
N LEU A 177 15.95 14.85 3.66
CA LEU A 177 17.38 15.14 3.50
C LEU A 177 18.05 15.61 4.81
N ARG A 178 17.32 16.32 5.68
CA ARG A 178 17.81 16.69 7.01
C ARG A 178 18.06 15.46 7.87
N TRP A 179 17.09 14.55 7.94
CA TRP A 179 17.23 13.31 8.73
C TRP A 179 18.28 12.34 8.17
N GLU A 180 18.51 12.33 6.86
CA GLU A 180 19.58 11.53 6.26
C GLU A 180 20.98 12.09 6.51
N ARG A 181 21.12 13.42 6.56
CA ARG A 181 22.41 14.07 6.85
C ARG A 181 22.79 13.98 8.32
N ALA A 182 21.81 14.10 9.21
CA ALA A 182 21.99 14.06 10.65
C ALA A 182 20.96 13.11 11.26
N PRO A 183 21.23 11.79 11.26
CA PRO A 183 20.34 10.83 11.90
C PRO A 183 20.31 11.03 13.42
N SER A 184 19.29 10.45 14.05
CA SER A 184 19.17 10.43 15.51
C SER A 184 20.34 9.67 16.15
N PRO A 185 20.82 10.11 17.34
CA PRO A 185 21.80 9.36 18.12
C PRO A 185 21.25 8.01 18.65
N GLU A 186 19.94 7.79 18.58
CA GLU A 186 19.32 6.54 19.02
C GLU A 186 19.68 5.37 18.08
N VAL A 187 19.99 4.21 18.66
CA VAL A 187 20.28 2.95 17.94
C VAL A 187 19.07 2.03 17.81
N GLN A 188 17.95 2.39 18.45
CA GLN A 188 16.69 1.65 18.47
C GLN A 188 15.53 2.63 18.49
N ALA A 189 14.49 2.38 17.70
CA ALA A 189 13.28 3.20 17.72
C ALA A 189 12.36 2.84 18.90
N ARG A 190 11.49 3.77 19.28
CA ARG A 190 10.34 3.46 20.15
C ARG A 190 9.24 2.81 19.32
N SER A 191 8.49 1.87 19.88
CA SER A 191 7.31 1.28 19.23
C SER A 191 6.07 1.65 20.03
N LEU A 192 5.21 2.48 19.46
CA LEU A 192 3.98 2.99 20.06
C LEU A 192 2.79 2.27 19.41
N PHE A 193 1.86 1.78 20.24
CA PHE A 193 0.60 1.20 19.79
C PHE A 193 -0.54 2.00 20.40
N PHE A 194 -1.31 2.70 19.57
CA PHE A 194 -2.47 3.47 19.99
C PHE A 194 -3.76 2.81 19.50
N THR A 195 -4.72 2.63 20.39
CA THR A 195 -6.08 2.21 20.02
C THR A 195 -7.10 3.17 20.60
N VAL A 196 -8.07 3.61 19.79
CA VAL A 196 -9.23 4.31 20.33
C VAL A 196 -10.17 3.30 21.01
N HIS A 197 -10.59 3.60 22.24
CA HIS A 197 -11.57 2.80 22.97
C HIS A 197 -12.94 3.49 23.00
N ASP A 198 -13.55 3.68 21.82
CA ASP A 198 -14.82 4.41 21.62
C ASP A 198 -16.10 3.61 21.96
N GLY A 199 -15.96 2.40 22.51
CA GLY A 199 -17.08 1.53 22.86
C GLY A 199 -17.78 0.87 21.66
N THR A 200 -17.26 0.97 20.44
CA THR A 200 -17.81 0.25 19.28
C THR A 200 -17.33 -1.21 19.23
N ALA A 201 -18.08 -2.08 18.53
CA ALA A 201 -17.70 -3.48 18.37
C ALA A 201 -16.41 -3.64 17.54
N ALA A 202 -16.21 -2.76 16.54
CA ALA A 202 -15.06 -2.79 15.65
C ALA A 202 -13.75 -2.50 16.40
N THR A 203 -13.71 -1.46 17.23
CA THR A 203 -12.51 -1.07 17.99
C THR A 203 -12.19 -2.07 19.09
N ARG A 204 -13.21 -2.61 19.80
CA ARG A 204 -13.01 -3.72 20.74
C ARG A 204 -12.42 -4.96 20.08
N MET A 205 -12.97 -5.36 18.94
CA MET A 205 -12.51 -6.55 18.20
C MET A 205 -11.11 -6.34 17.63
N GLY A 206 -10.83 -5.18 17.05
CA GLY A 206 -9.48 -4.83 16.60
C GLY A 206 -8.46 -4.86 17.74
N TYR A 207 -8.82 -4.34 18.92
CA TYR A 207 -7.94 -4.35 20.07
C TYR A 207 -7.62 -5.79 20.51
N GLN A 208 -8.66 -6.60 20.72
CA GLN A 208 -8.54 -7.96 21.24
C GLN A 208 -7.87 -8.92 20.25
N SER A 209 -8.15 -8.78 18.96
CA SER A 209 -7.68 -9.73 17.93
C SER A 209 -6.42 -9.28 17.19
N LEU A 210 -6.03 -8.00 17.28
CA LEU A 210 -4.84 -7.47 16.61
C LEU A 210 -3.89 -6.75 17.58
N VAL A 211 -4.33 -5.67 18.22
CA VAL A 211 -3.39 -4.76 18.91
C VAL A 211 -2.80 -5.36 20.18
N ALA A 212 -3.63 -5.86 21.10
CA ALA A 212 -3.15 -6.51 22.32
C ALA A 212 -2.20 -7.70 22.05
N PRO A 213 -2.53 -8.66 21.16
CA PRO A 213 -1.61 -9.75 20.86
C PRO A 213 -0.38 -9.29 20.05
N ALA A 214 -0.46 -8.21 19.27
CA ALA A 214 0.71 -7.58 18.65
C ALA A 214 1.67 -7.00 19.68
N ILE A 215 1.17 -6.30 20.69
CA ILE A 215 1.97 -5.75 21.79
C ILE A 215 2.65 -6.89 22.56
N ALA A 216 1.91 -7.94 22.92
CA ALA A 216 2.47 -9.12 23.59
C ALA A 216 3.58 -9.77 22.75
N SER A 217 3.33 -9.99 21.45
CA SER A 217 4.31 -10.56 20.52
C SER A 217 5.53 -9.67 20.33
N ALA A 218 5.34 -8.35 20.29
CA ALA A 218 6.41 -7.36 20.17
C ALA A 218 7.30 -7.32 21.42
N ARG A 219 6.69 -7.35 22.63
CA ARG A 219 7.41 -7.42 23.91
C ARG A 219 8.26 -8.69 24.00
N ASN A 220 7.67 -9.85 23.70
CA ASN A 220 8.38 -11.12 23.65
C ASN A 220 9.51 -11.13 22.60
N ALA A 221 9.25 -10.64 21.38
CA ALA A 221 10.27 -10.55 20.35
C ALA A 221 11.42 -9.59 20.74
N ARG A 222 11.13 -8.52 21.48
CA ARG A 222 12.15 -7.61 22.00
C ARG A 222 13.01 -8.27 23.07
N GLU A 223 12.41 -9.00 24.02
CA GLU A 223 13.15 -9.77 25.04
C GLU A 223 14.09 -10.81 24.41
N LEU A 224 13.65 -11.44 23.31
CA LEU A 224 14.46 -12.37 22.52
C LEU A 224 15.46 -11.69 21.56
N GLY A 225 15.57 -10.36 21.56
CA GLY A 225 16.45 -9.60 20.66
C GLY A 225 16.04 -9.60 19.18
N ARG A 226 14.85 -10.13 18.85
CA ARG A 226 14.32 -10.25 17.47
C ARG A 226 13.60 -9.00 17.01
N PHE A 227 13.15 -8.14 17.91
CA PHE A 227 12.56 -6.83 17.60
C PHE A 227 13.44 -5.72 18.19
N PRO A 228 14.23 -4.99 17.38
CA PRO A 228 15.19 -4.00 17.84
C PRO A 228 14.54 -2.66 18.23
N ALA A 229 13.50 -2.70 19.06
CA ALA A 229 12.83 -1.54 19.62
C ALA A 229 13.32 -1.25 21.04
N ARG A 230 13.53 0.04 21.34
CA ARG A 230 13.93 0.53 22.67
C ARG A 230 12.88 0.19 23.72
N GLU A 231 11.62 0.39 23.36
CA GLU A 231 10.45 0.10 24.19
C GLU A 231 9.23 -0.22 23.32
N VAL A 232 8.23 -0.86 23.94
CA VAL A 232 6.92 -1.16 23.35
C VAL A 232 5.85 -0.60 24.27
N LEU A 233 5.28 0.54 23.87
CA LEU A 233 4.27 1.27 24.64
C LEU A 233 2.88 1.05 24.06
N GLU A 234 1.93 0.91 24.96
CA GLU A 234 0.50 0.83 24.68
C GLU A 234 -0.12 2.14 25.16
N LEU A 235 -0.85 2.80 24.27
CA LEU A 235 -1.48 4.10 24.46
C LEU A 235 -2.98 4.00 24.22
N GLY A 236 -3.74 4.91 24.80
CA GLY A 236 -5.20 4.98 24.69
C GLY A 236 -5.93 4.09 25.69
N VAL A 237 -5.28 3.74 26.81
CA VAL A 237 -5.89 2.86 27.83
C VAL A 237 -7.19 3.50 28.35
N PRO A 238 -8.29 2.73 28.49
CA PRO A 238 -9.57 3.27 28.98
C PRO A 238 -9.43 4.01 30.31
N GLY A 239 -9.92 5.25 30.37
CA GLY A 239 -9.87 6.12 31.55
C GLY A 239 -8.88 7.28 31.47
N GLU A 240 -7.99 7.29 30.48
CA GLU A 240 -7.09 8.42 30.17
C GLU A 240 -7.65 9.30 29.05
N ALA A 241 -7.20 10.56 28.97
CA ALA A 241 -7.47 11.43 27.83
C ALA A 241 -6.64 10.97 26.61
N ALA A 242 -7.04 9.85 26.00
CA ALA A 242 -6.31 9.09 24.98
C ALA A 242 -5.75 9.96 23.83
N ALA A 243 -6.48 11.00 23.42
CA ALA A 243 -6.03 11.95 22.40
C ALA A 243 -4.78 12.73 22.83
N ASN A 244 -4.74 13.20 24.08
CA ASN A 244 -3.61 13.96 24.62
C ASN A 244 -2.39 13.05 24.80
N GLU A 245 -2.60 11.85 25.36
CA GLU A 245 -1.54 10.85 25.54
C GLU A 245 -0.86 10.50 24.21
N LEU A 246 -1.65 10.25 23.15
CA LEU A 246 -1.13 10.03 21.80
C LEU A 246 -0.25 11.19 21.33
N LEU A 247 -0.75 12.42 21.45
CA LEU A 247 -0.07 13.62 20.96
C LEU A 247 1.21 13.91 21.76
N GLU A 248 1.19 13.70 23.07
CA GLU A 248 2.35 13.88 23.95
C GLU A 248 3.45 12.87 23.62
N HIS A 249 3.13 11.58 23.53
CA HIS A 249 4.13 10.56 23.21
C HIS A 249 4.63 10.64 21.77
N ALA A 250 3.78 11.06 20.83
CA ALA A 250 4.18 11.26 19.44
C ALA A 250 5.04 12.50 19.24
N ALA A 251 4.90 13.54 20.07
CA ALA A 251 5.69 14.77 19.95
C ALA A 251 7.15 14.62 20.40
N LEU A 252 7.49 13.54 21.13
CA LEU A 252 8.84 13.32 21.63
C LEU A 252 9.87 13.22 20.50
N PRO A 253 11.06 13.84 20.62
CA PRO A 253 12.07 13.95 19.56
C PRO A 253 12.89 12.67 19.38
N HIS A 254 12.25 11.50 19.46
CA HIS A 254 12.88 10.19 19.24
C HIS A 254 12.21 9.50 18.04
N PRO A 255 12.98 8.95 17.08
CA PRO A 255 12.41 8.17 16.00
C PRO A 255 11.53 7.05 16.55
N SER A 256 10.27 7.06 16.13
CA SER A 256 9.24 6.17 16.67
C SER A 256 8.48 5.51 15.53
N LEU A 257 8.16 4.24 15.71
CA LEU A 257 7.12 3.54 14.95
C LEU A 257 5.81 3.73 15.70
N LEU A 258 4.80 4.33 15.07
CA LEU A 258 3.45 4.39 15.63
C LEU A 258 2.55 3.45 14.84
N PHE A 259 1.90 2.50 15.50
CA PHE A 259 0.72 1.83 14.98
C PHE A 259 -0.51 2.43 15.64
N SER A 260 -1.40 3.06 14.89
CA SER A 260 -2.65 3.61 15.41
C SER A 260 -3.85 2.89 14.81
N MET A 261 -4.85 2.57 15.63
CA MET A 261 -6.10 1.98 15.19
C MET A 261 -7.30 2.80 15.67
N SER A 262 -8.10 3.27 14.71
CA SER A 262 -9.36 3.96 14.96
C SER A 262 -10.32 3.84 13.78
N HIS A 263 -11.52 4.37 13.92
CA HIS A 263 -12.32 4.70 12.73
C HIS A 263 -11.69 5.88 11.99
N GLY A 264 -11.83 5.90 10.68
CA GLY A 264 -11.66 7.11 9.89
C GLY A 264 -13.01 7.79 9.68
N LEU A 265 -13.02 9.12 9.65
CA LEU A 265 -14.24 9.88 9.40
C LEU A 265 -14.72 9.65 7.96
N GLY A 266 -15.94 9.12 7.84
CA GLY A 266 -16.67 9.00 6.58
C GLY A 266 -17.62 10.20 6.36
N SER A 267 -18.51 10.07 5.37
CA SER A 267 -19.49 11.11 5.06
C SER A 267 -20.48 11.32 6.22
N PRO A 268 -20.77 12.58 6.62
CA PRO A 268 -21.85 12.86 7.55
C PRO A 268 -23.20 12.37 7.02
N ARG A 269 -24.15 12.07 7.91
CA ARG A 269 -25.50 11.60 7.51
C ARG A 269 -26.25 12.57 6.58
N ALA A 270 -26.03 13.87 6.77
CA ALA A 270 -26.60 14.93 5.93
C ALA A 270 -25.75 15.26 4.70
N GLY A 271 -24.68 14.51 4.44
CA GLY A 271 -23.66 14.82 3.46
C GLY A 271 -22.66 15.88 3.95
N TRP A 272 -21.60 16.07 3.17
CA TRP A 272 -20.62 17.12 3.40
C TRP A 272 -21.22 18.50 3.07
N ARG A 273 -20.91 19.52 3.88
CA ARG A 273 -21.39 20.90 3.64
C ARG A 273 -20.80 21.49 2.35
N ASN A 274 -19.54 21.18 2.05
CA ASN A 274 -18.83 21.58 0.85
C ASN A 274 -17.64 20.65 0.61
N THR A 275 -17.06 20.74 -0.59
CA THR A 275 -15.91 19.94 -1.02
C THR A 275 -14.67 20.17 -0.15
N ASP A 276 -14.40 21.40 0.27
CA ASP A 276 -13.22 21.71 1.10
C ASP A 276 -13.27 21.01 2.45
N THR A 277 -14.45 20.94 3.08
CA THR A 277 -14.65 20.23 4.35
C THR A 277 -14.48 18.73 4.16
N LYS A 278 -15.02 18.15 3.08
CA LYS A 278 -14.82 16.74 2.72
C LYS A 278 -13.34 16.43 2.59
N LEU A 279 -12.65 17.22 1.79
CA LEU A 279 -11.23 17.09 1.52
C LEU A 279 -10.42 17.26 2.82
N ALA A 280 -10.77 18.18 3.72
CA ALA A 280 -10.04 18.39 4.97
C ALA A 280 -10.25 17.28 6.02
N LEU A 281 -11.43 16.65 6.07
CA LEU A 281 -11.83 15.80 7.20
C LEU A 281 -12.02 14.32 6.87
N GLN A 282 -12.32 13.94 5.62
CA GLN A 282 -12.52 12.53 5.28
C GLN A 282 -11.21 11.75 5.49
N GLY A 283 -11.30 10.66 6.24
CA GLY A 283 -10.13 9.86 6.65
C GLY A 283 -9.40 10.37 7.90
N ALA A 284 -9.83 11.48 8.51
CA ALA A 284 -9.34 11.89 9.83
C ALA A 284 -9.66 10.84 10.90
N LEU A 285 -8.85 10.72 11.96
CA LEU A 285 -9.09 9.70 12.98
C LEU A 285 -10.16 10.12 13.96
N ASN A 286 -11.15 9.26 14.19
CA ASN A 286 -12.09 9.40 15.29
C ASN A 286 -11.40 8.98 16.59
N LEU A 287 -11.27 9.90 17.54
CA LEU A 287 -10.64 9.66 18.84
C LEU A 287 -11.64 9.37 19.97
N GLY A 288 -12.94 9.20 19.64
CA GLY A 288 -14.00 9.02 20.62
C GLY A 288 -14.51 10.36 21.17
N GLU A 289 -15.66 10.33 21.86
CA GLU A 289 -16.23 11.50 22.58
C GLU A 289 -16.43 12.76 21.71
N GLY A 290 -16.61 12.60 20.40
CA GLY A 290 -16.74 13.71 19.44
C GLY A 290 -15.42 14.36 19.04
N LEU A 291 -14.28 13.88 19.56
CA LEU A 291 -12.94 14.32 19.20
C LEU A 291 -12.44 13.60 17.94
N HIS A 292 -11.63 14.29 17.15
CA HIS A 292 -10.96 13.71 15.99
C HIS A 292 -9.59 14.34 15.75
N LEU A 293 -8.68 13.58 15.12
CA LEU A 293 -7.39 14.05 14.66
C LEU A 293 -7.44 14.34 13.17
N ALA A 294 -7.54 15.63 12.81
CA ALA A 294 -7.44 16.11 11.44
C ALA A 294 -6.02 16.62 11.11
N GLY A 295 -5.73 16.81 9.82
CA GLY A 295 -4.42 17.28 9.37
C GLY A 295 -4.00 18.63 9.96
N GLU A 296 -4.95 19.54 10.18
CA GLU A 296 -4.69 20.86 10.77
C GLU A 296 -3.99 20.77 12.13
N ALA A 297 -4.39 19.79 12.97
CA ALA A 297 -3.80 19.58 14.29
C ALA A 297 -2.32 19.14 14.23
N LEU A 298 -1.88 18.58 13.10
CA LEU A 298 -0.53 18.07 12.90
C LEU A 298 0.33 18.97 12.01
N ALA A 299 -0.21 20.04 11.42
CA ALA A 299 0.50 20.85 10.44
C ALA A 299 1.72 21.59 11.04
N ALA A 300 1.63 22.01 12.30
CA ALA A 300 2.66 22.83 12.97
C ALA A 300 3.06 22.33 14.37
N ARG A 301 2.57 21.14 14.79
CA ARG A 301 2.90 20.52 16.08
C ARG A 301 3.86 19.34 15.85
N PRO A 302 4.93 19.15 16.64
CA PRO A 302 5.75 17.95 16.53
C PRO A 302 4.91 16.67 16.63
N PHE A 303 5.10 15.76 15.67
CA PHE A 303 4.36 14.50 15.62
C PHE A 303 5.19 13.47 14.88
N LEU A 304 5.74 12.49 15.60
CA LEU A 304 6.68 11.49 15.13
C LEU A 304 7.88 12.09 14.37
N PRO A 305 8.68 13.01 14.95
CA PRO A 305 9.86 13.55 14.27
C PRO A 305 10.80 12.43 13.76
N GLY A 306 10.92 12.30 12.44
CA GLY A 306 11.76 11.25 11.83
C GLY A 306 11.20 9.83 11.95
N GLY A 307 9.98 9.68 12.47
CA GLY A 307 9.31 8.40 12.69
C GLY A 307 8.59 7.86 11.45
N ILE A 308 7.87 6.77 11.64
CA ILE A 308 7.02 6.14 10.64
C ILE A 308 5.68 5.80 11.29
N TRP A 309 4.60 6.08 10.58
CA TRP A 309 3.24 5.89 11.08
C TRP A 309 2.50 4.82 10.29
N PHE A 310 1.99 3.80 10.97
CA PHE A 310 1.02 2.86 10.45
C PHE A 310 -0.39 3.27 10.92
N LEU A 311 -1.18 3.79 9.98
CA LEU A 311 -2.50 4.37 10.17
C LEU A 311 -3.59 3.36 9.79
N PHE A 312 -4.05 2.57 10.76
CA PHE A 312 -5.17 1.64 10.58
C PHE A 312 -6.49 2.38 10.79
N ALA A 313 -7.07 2.89 9.69
CA ALA A 313 -8.39 3.52 9.67
C ALA A 313 -8.97 3.55 8.24
N CYS A 314 -10.30 3.42 8.11
CA CYS A 314 -10.98 3.59 6.83
C CYS A 314 -10.66 4.96 6.21
N PHE A 315 -10.36 5.00 4.93
CA PHE A 315 -9.97 6.21 4.19
C PHE A 315 -8.74 6.95 4.76
N GLY A 316 -7.98 6.36 5.69
CA GLY A 316 -6.88 7.02 6.38
C GLY A 316 -5.75 7.48 5.45
N ALA A 317 -5.49 6.74 4.37
CA ALA A 317 -4.58 7.16 3.31
C ALA A 317 -5.29 7.90 2.16
N GLY A 318 -6.59 7.67 1.96
CA GLY A 318 -7.38 8.39 0.96
C GLY A 318 -8.66 7.70 0.55
N THR A 319 -9.35 8.34 -0.38
CA THR A 319 -10.65 7.91 -0.91
C THR A 319 -10.51 7.59 -2.40
N PRO A 320 -10.79 6.34 -2.82
CA PRO A 320 -10.68 5.94 -4.22
C PRO A 320 -11.89 6.45 -5.03
N SER A 321 -11.82 6.28 -6.35
CA SER A 321 -12.93 6.65 -7.23
C SER A 321 -14.14 5.71 -7.05
N ARG A 322 -13.87 4.44 -6.75
CA ARG A 322 -14.86 3.37 -6.54
C ARG A 322 -14.38 2.47 -5.42
N SER A 323 -15.33 1.88 -4.68
CA SER A 323 -14.97 0.91 -3.66
C SER A 323 -14.75 -0.48 -4.26
N ALA A 324 -13.64 -1.12 -3.91
CA ALA A 324 -13.35 -2.51 -4.32
C ALA A 324 -14.27 -3.53 -3.64
N PHE A 325 -14.97 -3.14 -2.57
CA PHE A 325 -15.79 -4.03 -1.74
C PHE A 325 -17.27 -4.09 -2.16
N GLN A 326 -17.78 -3.06 -2.87
CA GLN A 326 -19.22 -2.87 -3.07
C GLN A 326 -19.94 -4.10 -3.65
N HIS A 327 -19.38 -4.71 -4.69
CA HIS A 327 -19.99 -5.85 -5.37
C HIS A 327 -19.89 -7.15 -4.55
N TRP A 328 -18.82 -7.34 -3.78
CA TRP A 328 -18.67 -8.47 -2.87
C TRP A 328 -19.60 -8.37 -1.67
N LEU A 329 -19.76 -7.17 -1.10
CA LEU A 329 -20.72 -6.93 -0.03
C LEU A 329 -22.16 -7.18 -0.48
N LYS A 330 -22.49 -6.83 -1.74
CA LYS A 330 -23.79 -7.18 -2.34
C LYS A 330 -24.00 -8.70 -2.43
N GLN A 331 -22.98 -9.46 -2.80
CA GLN A 331 -23.04 -10.93 -2.80
C GLN A 331 -23.20 -11.50 -1.38
N LEU A 332 -22.44 -10.99 -0.42
CA LEU A 332 -22.56 -11.40 0.99
C LEU A 332 -23.94 -11.05 1.57
N GLN A 333 -24.53 -9.92 1.18
CA GLN A 333 -25.88 -9.55 1.58
C GLN A 333 -26.92 -10.52 1.00
N ALA A 334 -26.80 -10.88 -0.28
CA ALA A 334 -27.67 -11.88 -0.91
C ALA A 334 -27.53 -13.27 -0.26
N ALA A 335 -26.36 -13.59 0.28
CA ALA A 335 -26.10 -14.81 1.04
C ALA A 335 -26.49 -14.72 2.52
N GLY A 336 -27.06 -13.60 3.00
CA GLY A 336 -27.44 -13.40 4.40
C GLY A 336 -26.26 -13.23 5.37
N GLN A 337 -25.06 -12.99 4.86
CA GLN A 337 -23.81 -12.86 5.63
C GLN A 337 -23.36 -11.39 5.82
N PHE A 338 -24.15 -10.43 5.32
CA PHE A 338 -23.96 -9.01 5.57
C PHE A 338 -25.32 -8.33 5.76
N SER A 339 -25.48 -7.62 6.88
CA SER A 339 -26.72 -6.90 7.24
C SER A 339 -26.58 -5.37 7.18
N GLY A 340 -25.40 -4.86 6.77
CA GLY A 340 -25.15 -3.43 6.70
C GLY A 340 -25.84 -2.74 5.51
N ARG A 341 -25.98 -1.42 5.60
CA ARG A 341 -26.55 -0.59 4.53
C ARG A 341 -25.47 -0.23 3.51
N LEU A 342 -25.51 -0.84 2.33
CA LEU A 342 -24.58 -0.54 1.23
C LEU A 342 -24.56 0.94 0.85
N ASP A 343 -25.72 1.61 0.83
CA ASP A 343 -25.84 3.04 0.49
C ASP A 343 -25.01 3.94 1.43
N SER A 344 -24.89 3.55 2.70
CA SER A 344 -24.09 4.30 3.67
C SER A 344 -22.59 4.20 3.42
N LEU A 345 -22.14 3.09 2.81
CA LEU A 345 -20.74 2.91 2.43
C LEU A 345 -20.41 3.66 1.13
N THR A 346 -21.31 3.62 0.15
CA THR A 346 -21.13 4.33 -1.13
C THR A 346 -21.27 5.84 -0.98
N ALA A 347 -22.01 6.34 0.01
CA ALA A 347 -22.12 7.77 0.32
C ALA A 347 -20.79 8.44 0.71
N ALA A 348 -19.77 7.65 1.09
CA ALA A 348 -18.43 8.15 1.35
C ALA A 348 -17.57 8.31 0.08
N LEU A 349 -17.97 7.72 -1.05
CA LEU A 349 -17.21 7.78 -2.30
C LEU A 349 -17.43 9.09 -3.07
N PRO A 350 -16.53 9.46 -3.99
CA PRO A 350 -16.73 10.60 -4.88
C PRO A 350 -18.03 10.47 -5.69
N GLN A 351 -18.82 11.55 -5.72
CA GLN A 351 -19.99 11.67 -6.60
C GLN A 351 -19.56 11.97 -8.05
N PRO A 352 -20.46 11.83 -9.05
CA PRO A 352 -20.13 12.22 -10.42
C PRO A 352 -19.61 13.67 -10.50
N GLY A 353 -18.43 13.85 -11.09
CA GLY A 353 -17.75 15.14 -11.17
C GLY A 353 -16.82 15.46 -9.98
N GLU A 354 -16.85 14.67 -8.91
CA GLU A 354 -15.86 14.72 -7.85
C GLU A 354 -14.68 13.79 -8.15
N ARG A 355 -13.52 14.13 -7.58
CA ARG A 355 -12.29 13.36 -7.76
C ARG A 355 -11.96 12.45 -6.58
N PRO A 356 -11.28 11.31 -6.79
CA PRO A 356 -10.59 10.61 -5.72
C PRO A 356 -9.46 11.47 -5.15
N PHE A 357 -9.03 11.21 -3.92
CA PHE A 357 -8.00 12.01 -3.27
C PHE A 357 -7.28 11.27 -2.13
N VAL A 358 -6.02 11.62 -1.91
CA VAL A 358 -5.23 11.29 -0.72
C VAL A 358 -5.72 12.12 0.47
N ALA A 359 -5.86 11.48 1.63
CA ALA A 359 -6.43 12.10 2.82
C ALA A 359 -5.55 13.24 3.38
N ALA A 360 -6.17 14.30 3.90
CA ALA A 360 -5.44 15.48 4.38
C ALA A 360 -4.57 15.21 5.63
N LEU A 361 -4.96 14.24 6.47
CA LEU A 361 -4.23 13.90 7.69
C LEU A 361 -2.79 13.43 7.42
N PRO A 362 -2.54 12.37 6.62
CA PRO A 362 -1.18 11.96 6.30
C PRO A 362 -0.43 13.01 5.48
N GLN A 363 -1.11 13.80 4.62
CA GLN A 363 -0.48 14.91 3.90
C GLN A 363 0.10 15.94 4.87
N ALA A 364 -0.68 16.39 5.85
CA ALA A 364 -0.21 17.36 6.82
C ALA A 364 0.92 16.81 7.70
N ALA A 365 0.82 15.55 8.13
CA ALA A 365 1.89 14.89 8.89
C ALA A 365 3.19 14.77 8.07
N LEU A 366 3.11 14.40 6.80
CA LEU A 366 4.29 14.31 5.93
C LEU A 366 4.85 15.70 5.58
N ALA A 367 4.03 16.73 5.42
CA ALA A 367 4.49 18.10 5.16
C ALA A 367 5.18 18.74 6.37
N ASN A 368 4.75 18.38 7.59
CA ASN A 368 5.27 18.95 8.83
C ASN A 368 6.79 18.67 8.97
N PRO A 369 7.65 19.70 9.15
CA PRO A 369 9.09 19.54 9.36
C PRO A 369 9.48 18.66 10.56
N GLN A 370 8.63 18.57 11.58
CA GLN A 370 8.77 17.71 12.75
C GLN A 370 7.82 16.50 12.69
N GLY A 371 7.41 16.13 11.48
CA GLY A 371 6.53 15.01 11.16
C GLY A 371 7.26 13.69 10.89
N PRO A 372 6.52 12.60 10.60
CA PRO A 372 7.07 11.32 10.15
C PRO A 372 7.70 11.43 8.75
N LEU A 373 8.54 10.46 8.40
CA LEU A 373 9.12 10.29 7.06
C LEU A 373 8.22 9.50 6.11
N ALA A 374 7.36 8.64 6.67
CA ALA A 374 6.47 7.75 5.93
C ALA A 374 5.18 7.48 6.72
N VAL A 375 4.08 7.34 5.99
CA VAL A 375 2.79 6.91 6.54
C VAL A 375 2.25 5.74 5.72
N PHE A 376 2.02 4.61 6.37
CA PHE A 376 1.26 3.49 5.83
C PHE A 376 -0.20 3.73 6.18
N GLY A 377 -1.12 3.53 5.25
CA GLY A 377 -2.54 3.65 5.56
C GLY A 377 -3.42 3.01 4.51
N HIS A 378 -4.71 2.91 4.82
CA HIS A 378 -5.67 2.25 3.96
C HIS A 378 -6.40 3.25 3.04
N VAL A 379 -6.50 2.93 1.76
CA VAL A 379 -7.37 3.61 0.80
C VAL A 379 -8.66 2.81 0.71
N ASP A 380 -9.82 3.47 0.83
CA ASP A 380 -11.15 2.82 0.99
C ASP A 380 -11.40 2.29 2.42
N LEU A 381 -12.39 1.42 2.58
CA LEU A 381 -12.77 0.77 3.84
C LEU A 381 -11.70 -0.19 4.37
N ALA A 382 -11.24 0.04 5.60
CA ALA A 382 -10.38 -0.89 6.33
C ALA A 382 -11.25 -1.86 7.13
N TRP A 383 -11.12 -3.16 6.88
CA TRP A 383 -11.92 -4.19 7.53
C TRP A 383 -11.09 -5.00 8.52
N THR A 384 -11.76 -5.84 9.29
CA THR A 384 -11.07 -6.79 10.16
C THR A 384 -10.59 -8.04 9.43
N TYR A 385 -10.87 -8.17 8.13
CA TYR A 385 -10.42 -9.30 7.32
C TYR A 385 -8.89 -9.41 7.33
N GLY A 386 -8.18 -8.29 7.22
CA GLY A 386 -6.74 -8.23 7.12
C GLY A 386 -6.02 -8.93 8.28
N PHE A 387 -6.62 -8.94 9.48
CA PHE A 387 -6.05 -9.57 10.67
C PHE A 387 -6.88 -10.73 11.23
N GLN A 388 -8.00 -11.12 10.62
CA GLN A 388 -8.73 -12.33 11.03
C GLN A 388 -8.34 -13.51 10.15
N ASP A 389 -7.88 -14.59 10.78
CA ASP A 389 -7.78 -15.89 10.16
C ASP A 389 -9.19 -16.38 9.83
N ARG A 390 -9.42 -16.82 8.60
CA ARG A 390 -10.74 -17.26 8.16
C ARG A 390 -11.08 -18.66 8.66
N ASP A 391 -10.08 -19.52 8.83
CA ASP A 391 -10.27 -20.95 9.10
C ASP A 391 -10.57 -21.19 10.58
N ASN A 392 -9.95 -20.40 11.47
CA ASN A 392 -10.07 -20.57 12.92
C ASN A 392 -10.48 -19.29 13.67
N ARG A 393 -10.73 -18.18 12.95
CA ARG A 393 -11.15 -16.88 13.53
C ARG A 393 -10.14 -16.28 14.52
N THR A 394 -8.89 -16.76 14.54
CA THR A 394 -7.81 -16.21 15.36
C THR A 394 -7.17 -14.99 14.69
N GLY A 395 -6.48 -14.16 15.48
CA GLY A 395 -5.76 -13.01 14.95
C GLY A 395 -4.51 -13.39 14.16
N LYS A 396 -4.41 -12.98 12.88
CA LYS A 396 -3.17 -13.03 12.07
C LYS A 396 -2.29 -11.81 12.32
N VAL A 397 -1.83 -11.69 13.56
CA VAL A 397 -1.03 -10.55 14.06
C VAL A 397 0.24 -10.32 13.26
N SER A 398 0.89 -11.39 12.78
CA SER A 398 2.15 -11.30 12.04
C SER A 398 2.07 -10.41 10.80
N ARG A 399 0.91 -10.36 10.12
CA ARG A 399 0.70 -9.51 8.93
C ARG A 399 1.00 -8.04 9.18
N PHE A 400 0.70 -7.54 10.38
CA PHE A 400 0.92 -6.15 10.76
C PHE A 400 2.17 -5.96 11.60
N LEU A 401 2.55 -6.94 12.42
CA LEU A 401 3.74 -6.85 13.25
C LEU A 401 5.04 -7.03 12.45
N GLU A 402 5.07 -7.92 11.44
CA GLU A 402 6.26 -8.14 10.62
C GLU A 402 6.73 -6.88 9.90
N PRO A 403 5.87 -6.10 9.20
CA PRO A 403 6.25 -4.80 8.65
C PRO A 403 6.92 -3.89 9.68
N LEU A 404 6.34 -3.75 10.89
CA LEU A 404 6.91 -2.93 11.96
C LEU A 404 8.30 -3.43 12.40
N GLN A 405 8.46 -4.76 12.53
CA GLN A 405 9.76 -5.36 12.85
C GLN A 405 10.81 -5.08 11.76
N GLN A 406 10.43 -5.16 10.49
CA GLN A 406 11.33 -4.87 9.38
C GLN A 406 11.76 -3.39 9.38
N LEU A 407 10.83 -2.47 9.61
CA LEU A 407 11.13 -1.05 9.73
C LEU A 407 12.07 -0.76 10.90
N ALA A 408 11.83 -1.37 12.07
CA ALA A 408 12.72 -1.23 13.23
C ALA A 408 14.14 -1.76 12.98
N ARG A 409 14.30 -2.74 12.09
CA ARG A 409 15.62 -3.25 11.64
C ARG A 409 16.32 -2.31 10.65
N GLY A 410 15.76 -1.13 10.38
CA GLY A 410 16.34 -0.15 9.45
C GLY A 410 16.09 -0.48 7.98
N ARG A 411 15.13 -1.37 7.67
CA ARG A 411 14.70 -1.59 6.28
C ARG A 411 13.92 -0.38 5.77
N ARG A 412 14.00 -0.18 4.45
CA ARG A 412 13.27 0.89 3.75
C ARG A 412 11.76 0.71 3.82
N ALA A 413 11.04 1.81 3.81
CA ALA A 413 9.59 1.85 3.97
C ALA A 413 8.86 1.06 2.89
N GLY A 414 9.25 1.21 1.62
CA GLY A 414 8.64 0.47 0.51
C GLY A 414 8.82 -1.05 0.64
N LEU A 415 9.99 -1.49 1.11
CA LEU A 415 10.22 -2.89 1.44
C LEU A 415 9.36 -3.32 2.62
N GLY A 416 9.18 -2.49 3.64
CA GLY A 416 8.24 -2.75 4.74
C GLY A 416 6.80 -3.00 4.27
N LEU A 417 6.32 -2.25 3.26
CA LEU A 417 4.98 -2.44 2.69
C LEU A 417 4.85 -3.81 2.02
N SER A 418 5.87 -4.25 1.28
CA SER A 418 5.80 -5.54 0.57
C SER A 418 5.61 -6.73 1.52
N TRP A 419 6.10 -6.66 2.76
CA TRP A 419 5.84 -7.68 3.79
C TRP A 419 4.35 -7.79 4.14
N LEU A 420 3.64 -6.66 4.23
CA LEU A 420 2.19 -6.65 4.46
C LEU A 420 1.44 -7.27 3.27
N LEU A 421 1.85 -6.88 2.05
CA LEU A 421 1.19 -7.30 0.81
C LEU A 421 1.31 -8.81 0.51
N ARG A 422 2.24 -9.52 1.15
CA ARG A 422 2.32 -11.00 1.10
C ARG A 422 1.01 -11.69 1.44
N GLY A 423 0.26 -11.17 2.40
CA GLY A 423 -1.06 -11.74 2.72
C GLY A 423 -2.06 -11.60 1.56
N GLY A 424 -1.96 -10.53 0.77
CA GLY A 424 -2.75 -10.35 -0.45
C GLY A 424 -2.37 -11.36 -1.53
N HIS A 425 -1.07 -11.66 -1.69
CA HIS A 425 -0.61 -12.70 -2.61
C HIS A 425 -1.13 -14.09 -2.21
N GLN A 426 -1.17 -14.41 -0.90
CA GLN A 426 -1.77 -15.65 -0.41
C GLN A 426 -3.27 -15.73 -0.75
N ALA A 427 -4.01 -14.64 -0.56
CA ALA A 427 -5.43 -14.59 -0.93
C ALA A 427 -5.64 -14.74 -2.45
N ASN A 428 -4.78 -14.14 -3.28
CA ASN A 428 -4.80 -14.34 -4.73
C ASN A 428 -4.56 -15.81 -5.11
N LEU A 429 -3.60 -16.49 -4.48
CA LEU A 429 -3.32 -17.90 -4.73
C LEU A 429 -4.53 -18.79 -4.40
N GLU A 430 -5.21 -18.54 -3.28
CA GLU A 430 -6.41 -19.29 -2.92
C GLU A 430 -7.54 -19.03 -3.93
N LEU A 431 -7.74 -17.77 -4.34
CA LEU A 431 -8.75 -17.40 -5.34
C LEU A 431 -8.53 -18.08 -6.70
N THR A 432 -7.29 -18.08 -7.21
CA THR A 432 -6.97 -18.71 -8.50
C THR A 432 -7.03 -20.23 -8.42
N THR A 433 -6.66 -20.81 -7.28
CA THR A 433 -6.79 -22.25 -7.03
C THR A 433 -8.26 -22.69 -7.01
N LEU A 434 -9.15 -21.93 -6.37
CA LEU A 434 -10.59 -22.23 -6.39
C LEU A 434 -11.15 -22.18 -7.82
N TYR A 435 -10.72 -21.20 -8.62
CA TYR A 435 -11.11 -21.12 -10.03
C TYR A 435 -10.62 -22.34 -10.83
N ASP A 436 -9.34 -22.71 -10.70
CA ASP A 436 -8.77 -23.85 -11.40
C ASP A 436 -9.46 -25.18 -11.01
N GLN A 437 -9.74 -25.38 -9.73
CA GLN A 437 -10.49 -26.55 -9.24
C GLN A 437 -11.89 -26.65 -9.86
N GLU A 438 -12.57 -25.51 -10.05
CA GLU A 438 -13.87 -25.47 -10.71
C GLU A 438 -13.76 -25.87 -12.18
N GLU A 439 -12.74 -25.38 -12.91
CA GLU A 439 -12.49 -25.78 -14.29
C GLU A 439 -12.10 -27.26 -14.41
N GLN A 440 -11.29 -27.78 -13.50
CA GLN A 440 -10.98 -29.21 -13.44
C GLN A 440 -12.22 -30.07 -13.19
N ALA A 441 -13.16 -29.60 -12.36
CA ALA A 441 -14.44 -30.28 -12.16
C ALA A 441 -15.29 -30.24 -13.44
N ARG A 442 -15.39 -29.08 -14.11
CA ARG A 442 -16.08 -28.92 -15.40
C ARG A 442 -15.52 -29.88 -16.45
N SER A 443 -14.21 -29.87 -16.64
CA SER A 443 -13.50 -30.71 -17.62
C SER A 443 -13.69 -32.21 -17.35
N ALA A 444 -13.70 -32.61 -16.07
CA ALA A 444 -13.93 -33.99 -15.67
C ALA A 444 -15.43 -34.41 -15.66
N GLY A 445 -16.35 -33.54 -16.09
CA GLY A 445 -17.79 -33.80 -16.04
C GLY A 445 -18.35 -33.95 -14.61
N ARG A 446 -17.62 -33.47 -13.59
CA ARG A 446 -18.03 -33.52 -12.19
C ARG A 446 -18.90 -32.30 -11.85
N PRO A 447 -19.86 -32.42 -10.92
CA PRO A 447 -20.63 -31.27 -10.46
C PRO A 447 -19.72 -30.18 -9.89
N VAL A 448 -19.90 -28.95 -10.36
CA VAL A 448 -19.15 -27.77 -9.88
C VAL A 448 -19.93 -27.15 -8.74
N GLN A 449 -19.37 -27.17 -7.54
CA GLN A 449 -19.93 -26.48 -6.38
C GLN A 449 -19.16 -25.19 -6.13
N VAL A 450 -19.76 -24.06 -6.52
CA VAL A 450 -19.20 -22.74 -6.23
C VAL A 450 -19.74 -22.26 -4.89
N ASP A 451 -18.88 -22.19 -3.88
CA ASP A 451 -19.19 -21.47 -2.64
C ASP A 451 -18.97 -19.97 -2.84
N ALA A 452 -20.03 -19.30 -3.33
CA ALA A 452 -20.01 -17.87 -3.62
C ALA A 452 -19.71 -17.01 -2.37
N ALA A 453 -20.19 -17.45 -1.20
CA ALA A 453 -19.96 -16.77 0.07
C ALA A 453 -18.48 -16.87 0.49
N ARG A 454 -17.89 -18.08 0.43
CA ARG A 454 -16.45 -18.27 0.68
C ARG A 454 -15.61 -17.45 -0.28
N ARG A 455 -15.96 -17.42 -1.57
CA ARG A 455 -15.24 -16.63 -2.57
C ARG A 455 -15.36 -15.12 -2.29
N ALA A 456 -16.53 -14.62 -1.95
CA ALA A 456 -16.72 -13.21 -1.62
C ALA A 456 -15.90 -12.81 -0.39
N HIS A 457 -15.86 -13.64 0.66
CA HIS A 457 -15.00 -13.40 1.82
C HIS A 457 -13.49 -13.39 1.48
N LEU A 458 -13.03 -14.23 0.54
CA LEU A 458 -11.64 -14.18 0.06
C LEU A 458 -11.33 -12.89 -0.67
N TRP A 459 -12.24 -12.44 -1.52
CA TRP A 459 -12.10 -11.16 -2.17
C TRP A 459 -12.07 -10.01 -1.17
N MET A 460 -12.93 -10.01 -0.15
CA MET A 460 -12.87 -9.02 0.92
C MET A 460 -11.48 -8.98 1.60
N LEU A 461 -10.91 -10.15 1.93
CA LEU A 461 -9.55 -10.24 2.48
C LEU A 461 -8.48 -9.70 1.52
N ARG A 462 -8.54 -10.09 0.24
CA ARG A 462 -7.62 -9.62 -0.79
C ARG A 462 -7.67 -8.11 -0.92
N GLN A 463 -8.87 -7.52 -0.99
CA GLN A 463 -9.04 -6.08 -1.16
C GLN A 463 -8.63 -5.28 0.08
N ASP A 464 -8.89 -5.80 1.28
CA ASP A 464 -8.45 -5.17 2.53
C ASP A 464 -6.92 -5.14 2.66
N LEU A 465 -6.23 -6.21 2.26
CA LEU A 465 -4.75 -6.22 2.26
C LEU A 465 -4.16 -5.39 1.11
N GLY A 466 -4.78 -5.43 -0.07
CA GLY A 466 -4.36 -4.64 -1.23
C GLY A 466 -4.67 -3.13 -1.12
N GLY A 467 -5.53 -2.74 -0.18
CA GLY A 467 -5.91 -1.35 0.06
C GLY A 467 -4.87 -0.53 0.83
N TYR A 468 -3.85 -1.17 1.41
CA TYR A 468 -2.77 -0.47 2.10
C TYR A 468 -1.75 0.14 1.13
N VAL A 469 -1.43 1.41 1.34
CA VAL A 469 -0.42 2.15 0.60
C VAL A 469 0.61 2.76 1.52
N LEU A 470 1.77 3.06 0.93
CA LEU A 470 2.78 3.92 1.53
C LEU A 470 2.68 5.33 0.94
N LEU A 471 2.56 6.31 1.82
CA LEU A 471 2.70 7.73 1.54
C LEU A 471 4.05 8.21 2.07
N GLY A 472 4.82 8.90 1.23
CA GLY A 472 6.24 9.17 1.43
C GLY A 472 7.11 8.49 0.37
N ASP A 473 8.40 8.85 0.37
CA ASP A 473 9.41 8.21 -0.45
C ASP A 473 9.67 6.77 0.03
N PRO A 474 9.52 5.74 -0.83
CA PRO A 474 9.69 4.34 -0.43
C PRO A 474 11.10 4.00 0.02
N ALA A 475 12.11 4.84 -0.30
CA ALA A 475 13.49 4.62 0.08
C ALA A 475 13.85 5.17 1.49
N VAL A 476 12.94 5.84 2.19
CA VAL A 476 13.21 6.29 3.55
C VAL A 476 13.29 5.10 4.51
N ARG A 477 14.08 5.27 5.57
CA ARG A 477 14.18 4.34 6.71
C ARG A 477 14.19 5.15 8.00
N LEU A 478 13.96 4.49 9.14
CA LEU A 478 14.15 5.16 10.42
C LEU A 478 15.58 5.73 10.52
N PRO A 479 15.74 7.02 10.88
CA PRO A 479 17.03 7.68 10.93
C PRO A 479 17.73 7.35 12.24
N LEU A 480 18.05 6.07 12.46
CA LEU A 480 18.77 5.57 13.62
C LEU A 480 20.26 5.51 13.33
N THR A 481 21.09 5.68 14.35
CA THR A 481 22.51 5.41 14.26
C THR A 481 22.71 3.90 14.05
N PRO A 482 23.52 3.46 13.06
CA PRO A 482 23.82 2.05 12.88
C PRO A 482 24.40 1.44 14.16
N ARG A 483 24.01 0.20 14.47
CA ARG A 483 24.69 -0.53 15.55
C ARG A 483 26.13 -0.80 15.13
N ALA A 484 27.07 -0.48 16.02
CA ALA A 484 28.47 -0.82 15.87
C ALA A 484 28.69 -2.34 15.87
#